data_AF-A0A412WEY0-F1
#
_entry.id   AF-A0A412WEY0-F1
#
_cell.length_a   1.000
_cell.length_b   1.000
_cell.length_c   1.000
_cell.angle_alpha   90.00
_cell.angle_beta   90.00
_cell.angle_gamma   90.00
#
_symmetry.space_group_name_H-M   'P 1'
#
loop_
_entity.id
_entity.type
_entity.pdbx_description
1 polymer ?
#
loop_
_entity_poly.entity_id
_entity_poly.type
_entity_poly.pdbx_seq_one_letter_code
_entity_poly.pdbx_strand_id
1 'polypeptide(L)'
;MAKFEKGNKKGYKTLFTSDNQPVNRGRKPKLYTIAKKKYNISHEEYKDVIAYLMQCTKKEINSIAEDENTPIWIVNVCRALYKDSGRGEVKTLNDITERIFGKIPNTTEITGKDGKDLIPKIDIEIIDKREDVEHEDTDY
;
A
#
# COMPACT_ATOMS: atom_id res chain seq x y z
N MET A 1 -35.87 -19.67 23.95
CA MET A 1 -34.47 -19.52 24.38
C MET A 1 -33.84 -18.37 23.64
N ALA A 2 -33.53 -17.30 24.35
CA ALA A 2 -32.84 -16.13 23.82
C ALA A 2 -31.41 -16.49 23.38
N LYS A 3 -30.90 -15.81 22.35
CA LYS A 3 -29.62 -16.13 21.70
C LYS A 3 -28.41 -16.05 22.66
N PHE A 4 -28.54 -15.38 23.81
CA PHE A 4 -27.46 -15.07 24.75
C PHE A 4 -27.74 -15.56 26.18
N GLU A 5 -28.40 -16.70 26.34
CA GLU A 5 -28.55 -17.35 27.66
C GLU A 5 -27.24 -18.03 28.10
N LYS A 6 -26.85 -17.86 29.37
CA LYS A 6 -25.70 -18.53 29.98
C LYS A 6 -25.89 -20.05 29.88
N GLY A 7 -25.01 -20.73 29.14
CA GLY A 7 -25.11 -22.18 28.86
C GLY A 7 -25.60 -22.54 27.45
N ASN A 8 -25.93 -21.56 26.60
CA ASN A 8 -26.28 -21.81 25.20
C ASN A 8 -25.05 -22.32 24.42
N LYS A 9 -25.10 -23.57 23.93
CA LYS A 9 -23.99 -24.22 23.18
C LYS A 9 -23.99 -23.93 21.67
N LYS A 10 -24.89 -23.07 21.19
CA LYS A 10 -24.99 -22.73 19.75
C LYS A 10 -23.75 -21.95 19.29
N GLY A 11 -23.07 -22.46 18.26
CA GLY A 11 -21.87 -21.81 17.69
C GLY A 11 -20.53 -22.24 18.30
N TYR A 12 -20.51 -23.11 19.32
CA TYR A 12 -19.26 -23.59 19.94
C TYR A 12 -18.33 -24.29 18.94
N LYS A 13 -18.90 -25.01 17.96
CA LYS A 13 -18.15 -25.69 16.89
C LYS A 13 -17.50 -24.74 15.87
N THR A 14 -17.94 -23.49 15.83
CA THR A 14 -17.45 -22.45 14.89
C THR A 14 -16.69 -21.35 15.62
N LEU A 15 -16.41 -21.53 16.92
CA LEU A 15 -15.57 -20.61 17.67
C LEU A 15 -14.15 -20.65 17.11
N PHE A 16 -13.52 -19.49 17.06
CA PHE A 16 -12.11 -19.35 16.73
C PHE A 16 -11.29 -19.92 17.88
N THR A 17 -10.70 -21.10 17.68
CA THR A 17 -9.76 -21.74 18.60
C THR A 17 -8.45 -22.03 17.88
N SER A 18 -7.38 -22.33 18.60
CA SER A 18 -6.09 -22.71 18.00
C SER A 18 -6.23 -23.87 16.98
N ASP A 19 -7.10 -24.83 17.32
CA ASP A 19 -7.37 -26.01 16.51
C ASP A 19 -8.40 -25.77 15.39
N ASN A 20 -9.17 -24.67 15.47
CA ASN A 20 -10.22 -24.29 14.51
C ASN A 20 -9.94 -22.93 13.86
N GLN A 21 -8.69 -22.68 13.49
CA GLN A 21 -8.33 -21.51 12.70
C GLN A 21 -8.61 -21.75 11.21
N PRO A 22 -9.00 -20.73 10.44
CA PRO A 22 -9.30 -20.85 9.01
C PRO A 22 -8.10 -21.39 8.23
N VAL A 23 -8.33 -22.22 7.21
CA VAL A 23 -7.27 -22.94 6.46
C VAL A 23 -6.24 -21.97 5.84
N ASN A 24 -6.68 -20.83 5.32
CA ASN A 24 -5.81 -19.76 4.82
C ASN A 24 -5.54 -18.73 5.93
N ARG A 25 -4.72 -19.12 6.90
CA ARG A 25 -4.33 -18.28 8.04
C ARG A 25 -3.48 -17.10 7.54
N GLY A 26 -3.87 -15.88 7.91
CA GLY A 26 -3.06 -14.67 7.70
C GLY A 26 -3.43 -13.82 6.47
N ARG A 27 -2.64 -12.76 6.27
CA ARG A 27 -2.88 -11.76 5.22
C ARG A 27 -2.55 -12.35 3.84
N LYS A 28 -3.49 -12.24 2.89
CA LYS A 28 -3.23 -12.59 1.49
C LYS A 28 -1.99 -11.86 0.98
N PRO A 29 -1.10 -12.53 0.23
CA PRO A 29 0.10 -11.89 -0.29
C PRO A 29 -0.28 -10.69 -1.15
N LYS A 30 0.50 -9.60 -1.04
CA LYS A 30 0.29 -8.40 -1.85
C LYS A 30 0.43 -8.79 -3.34
N LEU A 31 -0.33 -8.15 -4.23
CA LEU A 31 -0.31 -8.44 -5.68
C LEU A 31 1.12 -8.46 -6.24
N TYR A 32 1.97 -7.53 -5.80
CA TYR A 32 3.38 -7.44 -6.19
C TYR A 32 4.25 -8.62 -5.71
N THR A 33 3.90 -9.24 -4.58
CA THR A 33 4.60 -10.45 -4.09
C THR A 33 4.28 -11.66 -4.98
N ILE A 34 3.06 -11.72 -5.53
CA ILE A 34 2.65 -12.75 -6.49
C ILE A 34 3.27 -12.47 -7.87
N ALA A 35 3.22 -11.21 -8.31
CA ALA A 35 3.78 -10.78 -9.59
C ALA A 35 5.30 -10.95 -9.64
N LYS A 36 6.04 -10.60 -8.58
CA LYS A 36 7.48 -10.84 -8.47
C LYS A 36 7.82 -12.33 -8.53
N LYS A 37 7.01 -13.20 -7.90
CA LYS A 37 7.24 -14.65 -7.97
C LYS A 37 6.98 -15.26 -9.35
N LYS A 38 6.04 -14.70 -10.11
CA LYS A 38 5.60 -15.28 -11.39
C LYS A 38 6.22 -14.63 -12.63
N TYR A 39 6.53 -13.35 -12.55
CA TYR A 39 6.98 -12.51 -13.66
C TYR A 39 8.28 -11.75 -13.34
N ASN A 40 8.88 -11.96 -12.17
CA ASN A 40 10.04 -11.25 -11.64
C ASN A 40 9.92 -9.73 -11.47
N ILE A 41 8.78 -9.12 -11.84
CA ILE A 41 8.61 -7.65 -11.83
C ILE A 41 8.72 -7.07 -10.41
N SER A 42 9.77 -6.29 -10.18
CA SER A 42 10.00 -5.50 -8.97
C SER A 42 9.37 -4.10 -9.07
N HIS A 43 9.32 -3.35 -7.95
CA HIS A 43 8.84 -1.96 -7.99
C HIS A 43 9.81 -1.03 -8.74
N GLU A 44 11.11 -1.31 -8.68
CA GLU A 44 12.13 -0.56 -9.42
C GLU A 44 12.02 -0.82 -10.91
N GLU A 45 11.87 -2.09 -11.32
CA GLU A 45 11.68 -2.45 -12.73
C GLU A 45 10.41 -1.82 -13.30
N TYR A 46 9.34 -1.70 -12.51
CA TYR A 46 8.16 -0.94 -12.90
C TYR A 46 8.50 0.53 -13.20
N LYS A 47 9.30 1.20 -12.36
CA LYS A 47 9.69 2.60 -12.57
C LYS A 47 10.52 2.75 -13.84
N ASP A 48 11.47 1.85 -14.07
CA ASP A 48 12.35 1.87 -15.24
C ASP A 48 11.56 1.69 -16.54
N VAL A 49 10.61 0.73 -16.57
CA VAL A 49 9.74 0.53 -17.72
C VAL A 49 8.90 1.78 -18.00
N ILE A 50 8.30 2.37 -16.97
CA ILE A 50 7.50 3.58 -17.15
C ILE A 50 8.35 4.78 -17.60
N ALA A 51 9.56 4.94 -17.06
CA ALA A 51 10.51 5.96 -17.49
C ALA A 51 10.89 5.81 -18.95
N TYR A 52 11.14 4.57 -19.40
CA TYR A 52 11.38 4.25 -20.81
C TYR A 52 10.19 4.65 -21.69
N LEU A 53 8.97 4.22 -21.33
CA LEU A 53 7.77 4.56 -22.10
C LEU A 53 7.54 6.07 -22.21
N MET A 54 7.86 6.85 -21.18
CA MET A 54 7.72 8.32 -21.23
C MET A 54 8.71 9.00 -22.19
N GLN A 55 9.83 8.34 -22.52
CA GLN A 55 10.82 8.86 -23.46
C GLN A 55 10.52 8.46 -24.92
N CYS A 56 9.67 7.45 -25.13
CA CYS A 56 9.28 6.99 -26.45
C CYS A 56 8.49 8.03 -27.23
N THR A 57 8.68 8.05 -28.54
CA THR A 57 7.88 8.82 -29.48
C THR A 57 6.48 8.22 -29.62
N LYS A 58 5.54 9.01 -30.18
CA LYS A 58 4.17 8.54 -30.49
C LYS A 58 4.14 7.28 -31.36
N LYS A 59 5.08 7.17 -32.31
CA LYS A 59 5.17 6.01 -33.21
C LYS A 59 5.59 4.75 -32.46
N GLU A 60 6.65 4.85 -31.66
CA GLU A 60 7.16 3.74 -30.85
C GLU A 60 6.12 3.26 -29.83
N ILE A 61 5.43 4.19 -29.15
CA ILE A 61 4.34 3.88 -28.23
C ILE A 61 3.24 3.07 -28.92
N ASN A 62 2.87 3.45 -30.16
CA ASN A 62 1.83 2.74 -30.89
C ASN A 62 2.30 1.34 -31.32
N SER A 63 3.54 1.20 -31.78
CA SER A 63 4.12 -0.12 -32.10
C SER A 63 4.17 -1.04 -30.90
N ILE A 64 4.56 -0.55 -29.72
CA ILE A 64 4.57 -1.34 -28.48
C ILE A 64 3.15 -1.78 -28.09
N ALA A 65 2.15 -0.93 -28.31
CA ALA A 65 0.75 -1.23 -27.97
C ALA A 65 0.07 -2.21 -28.94
N GLU A 66 0.59 -2.35 -30.16
CA GLU A 66 0.08 -3.26 -31.20
C GLU A 66 0.72 -4.65 -31.15
N ASP A 67 1.88 -4.80 -30.49
CA ASP A 67 2.53 -6.11 -30.32
C ASP A 67 1.74 -7.02 -29.36
N GLU A 68 1.36 -8.21 -29.86
CA GLU A 68 0.60 -9.22 -29.13
C GLU A 68 1.37 -9.81 -27.93
N ASN A 69 2.70 -9.73 -27.94
CA ASN A 69 3.53 -10.22 -26.85
C ASN A 69 3.66 -9.22 -25.70
N THR A 70 3.24 -7.97 -25.91
CA THR A 70 3.33 -6.93 -24.90
C THR A 70 2.38 -7.22 -23.74
N PRO A 71 2.87 -7.22 -22.48
CA PRO A 71 2.01 -7.35 -21.31
C PRO A 71 0.88 -6.33 -21.30
N ILE A 72 -0.35 -6.77 -21.03
CA ILE A 72 -1.57 -5.94 -21.12
C ILE A 72 -1.50 -4.64 -20.32
N TRP A 73 -0.76 -4.62 -19.20
CA TRP A 73 -0.59 -3.41 -18.39
C TRP A 73 0.26 -2.35 -19.11
N ILE A 74 1.28 -2.77 -19.87
CA ILE A 74 2.09 -1.88 -20.72
C ILE A 74 1.23 -1.35 -21.87
N VAL A 75 0.46 -2.22 -22.54
CA VAL A 75 -0.47 -1.83 -23.60
C VAL A 75 -1.43 -0.74 -23.11
N ASN A 76 -1.98 -0.89 -21.91
CA ASN A 76 -2.89 0.11 -21.33
C ASN A 76 -2.20 1.45 -21.06
N VAL A 77 -0.96 1.43 -20.55
CA VAL A 77 -0.17 2.66 -20.34
C VAL A 77 0.11 3.34 -21.67
N CYS A 78 0.59 2.61 -22.68
CA CYS A 78 0.85 3.13 -24.02
C CYS A 78 -0.40 3.77 -24.65
N ARG A 79 -1.56 3.10 -24.57
CA ARG A 79 -2.83 3.63 -25.09
C ARG A 79 -3.28 4.90 -24.35
N ALA A 80 -3.10 4.95 -23.04
CA ALA A 80 -3.43 6.14 -22.25
C ALA A 80 -2.53 7.32 -22.63
N LEU A 81 -1.21 7.11 -22.72
CA LEU A 81 -0.24 8.12 -23.17
C LEU A 81 -0.55 8.62 -24.59
N TYR A 82 -0.86 7.70 -25.51
CA TYR A 82 -1.20 8.04 -26.89
C TYR A 82 -2.47 8.91 -26.97
N LYS A 83 -3.52 8.51 -26.25
CA LYS A 83 -4.80 9.24 -26.20
C LYS A 83 -4.64 10.63 -25.60
N ASP A 84 -3.98 10.74 -24.45
CA ASP A 84 -3.76 12.02 -23.76
C ASP A 84 -2.92 12.97 -24.63
N SER A 85 -1.87 12.45 -25.27
CA SER A 85 -1.01 13.22 -26.18
C SER A 85 -1.72 13.67 -27.46
N GLY A 86 -2.79 12.98 -27.89
CA GLY A 86 -3.66 13.42 -28.98
C GLY A 86 -4.60 14.55 -28.59
N ARG A 87 -4.98 14.63 -27.30
CA ARG A 87 -5.91 15.62 -26.76
C ARG A 87 -5.23 16.84 -26.14
N GLY A 88 -3.91 16.78 -25.93
CA GLY A 88 -3.18 17.79 -25.16
C GLY A 88 -3.44 17.70 -23.65
N GLU A 89 -3.91 16.54 -23.18
CA GLU A 89 -4.14 16.28 -21.76
C GLU A 89 -2.86 15.71 -21.11
N VAL A 90 -2.65 16.01 -19.83
CA VAL A 90 -1.50 15.52 -19.04
C VAL A 90 -1.92 14.63 -17.87
N LYS A 91 -3.18 14.18 -17.88
CA LYS A 91 -3.78 13.44 -16.76
C LYS A 91 -3.02 12.15 -16.46
N THR A 92 -2.77 11.33 -17.46
CA THR A 92 -2.04 10.06 -17.33
C THR A 92 -0.61 10.32 -16.83
N LEU A 93 0.01 11.40 -17.30
CA LEU A 93 1.35 11.81 -16.89
C LEU A 93 1.37 12.18 -15.40
N ASN A 94 0.39 12.94 -14.92
CA ASN A 94 0.21 13.29 -13.51
C ASN A 94 -0.06 12.05 -12.64
N ASP A 95 -0.99 11.19 -13.05
CA ASP A 95 -1.33 9.97 -12.30
C ASP A 95 -0.12 9.03 -12.15
N ILE A 96 0.71 8.92 -13.19
CA ILE A 96 1.94 8.12 -13.18
C ILE A 96 3.00 8.75 -12.28
N THR A 97 3.25 10.05 -12.43
CA THR A 97 4.27 10.78 -11.66
C THR A 97 3.95 10.81 -10.17
N GLU A 98 2.69 11.03 -9.78
CA GLU A 98 2.25 10.91 -8.39
C GLU A 98 2.49 9.51 -7.81
N ARG A 99 2.44 8.47 -8.64
CA ARG A 99 2.70 7.08 -8.21
C ARG A 99 4.18 6.76 -8.05
N ILE A 100 5.05 7.44 -8.81
CA ILE A 100 6.51 7.24 -8.77
C ILE A 100 7.16 8.09 -7.67
N PHE A 101 6.77 9.36 -7.60
CA PHE A 101 7.39 10.37 -6.74
C PHE A 101 6.58 10.65 -5.46
N GLY A 102 5.36 10.13 -5.37
CA GLY A 102 4.43 10.44 -4.29
C GLY A 102 3.62 11.70 -4.57
N LYS A 103 2.54 11.86 -3.80
CA LYS A 103 1.77 13.11 -3.79
C LYS A 103 2.46 14.13 -2.93
N ILE A 104 2.42 15.40 -3.35
CA ILE A 104 2.80 16.50 -2.48
C ILE A 104 1.92 16.42 -1.23
N PRO A 105 2.50 16.34 -0.02
CA PRO A 105 1.71 16.31 1.20
C PRO A 105 0.93 17.63 1.30
N ASN A 106 -0.40 17.53 1.40
CA ASN A 106 -1.23 18.69 1.69
C ASN A 106 -0.86 19.18 3.09
N THR A 107 -0.27 20.37 3.19
CA THR A 107 -0.10 21.05 4.46
C THR A 107 -1.48 21.55 4.90
N THR A 108 -2.17 20.77 5.71
CA THR A 108 -3.30 21.31 6.46
C THR A 108 -2.73 22.26 7.50
N GLU A 109 -2.96 23.55 7.33
CA GLU A 109 -2.72 24.53 8.39
C GLU A 109 -3.61 24.17 9.58
N ILE A 110 -2.99 23.72 10.66
CA ILE A 110 -3.66 23.37 11.93
C ILE A 110 -3.74 24.62 12.82
N THR A 111 -3.79 25.80 12.21
CA THR A 111 -3.86 27.09 12.90
C THR A 111 -5.32 27.54 13.01
N GLY A 112 -5.75 27.88 14.22
CA GLY A 112 -7.01 28.60 14.42
C GLY A 112 -6.96 29.99 13.80
N LYS A 113 -8.10 30.71 13.77
CA LYS A 113 -8.21 32.11 13.27
C LYS A 113 -7.15 33.07 13.84
N ASP A 114 -6.55 32.73 14.98
CA ASP A 114 -5.58 33.53 15.71
C ASP A 114 -4.11 33.05 15.53
N GLY A 115 -3.84 32.12 14.60
CA GLY A 115 -2.49 31.63 14.31
C GLY A 115 -1.88 30.69 15.36
N LYS A 116 -2.70 30.17 16.28
CA LYS A 116 -2.29 29.17 17.29
C LYS A 116 -2.60 27.75 16.83
N ASP A 117 -1.69 26.81 17.07
CA ASP A 117 -1.88 25.39 16.76
C ASP A 117 -3.08 24.81 17.53
N LEU A 118 -4.00 24.13 16.84
CA LEU A 118 -5.18 23.50 17.44
C LEU A 118 -4.87 22.15 18.08
N ILE A 119 -3.75 21.52 17.71
CA ILE A 119 -3.31 20.26 18.31
C ILE A 119 -2.16 20.57 19.26
N PRO A 120 -2.30 20.37 20.58
CA PRO A 120 -1.20 20.54 21.51
C PRO A 120 -0.10 19.54 21.16
N LYS A 121 1.14 20.02 21.08
CA LYS A 121 2.32 19.18 20.88
C LYS A 121 2.44 18.25 22.09
N ILE A 122 2.30 16.94 21.86
CA ILE A 122 2.50 15.94 22.91
C ILE A 122 3.99 15.67 22.98
N ASP A 123 4.66 16.20 23.98
CA ASP A 123 6.03 15.84 24.30
C ASP A 123 6.00 14.49 25.05
N ILE A 124 6.54 13.45 24.42
CA ILE A 124 6.64 12.11 25.01
C ILE A 124 8.06 11.95 25.54
N GLU A 125 8.21 11.93 26.86
CA GLU A 125 9.45 11.50 27.51
C GLU A 125 9.42 9.98 27.69
N ILE A 126 10.42 9.29 27.11
CA ILE A 126 10.61 7.86 27.33
C ILE A 126 11.42 7.72 28.62
N ILE A 127 10.76 7.31 29.70
CA ILE A 127 11.42 6.95 30.95
C ILE A 127 11.84 5.48 30.85
N ASP A 128 13.13 5.22 30.72
CA ASP A 128 13.68 3.85 30.76
C ASP A 128 13.87 3.41 32.22
N LYS A 129 12.91 2.66 32.76
CA LYS A 129 12.94 2.15 34.15
C LYS A 129 13.70 0.83 34.32
N ARG A 130 14.60 0.49 33.38
CA ARG A 130 15.37 -0.77 33.45
C ARG A 130 16.35 -0.83 34.62
N GLU A 131 16.76 0.29 35.18
CA GLU A 131 17.65 0.35 36.36
C GLU A 131 16.90 0.22 37.70
N ASP A 132 15.56 0.35 37.72
CA ASP A 132 14.73 0.29 38.94
C ASP A 132 14.26 -1.14 39.29
N VAL A 133 14.68 -2.16 38.53
CA VAL A 133 14.38 -3.56 38.86
C VAL A 133 15.51 -4.05 39.76
N GLU A 134 15.32 -3.96 41.07
CA GLU A 134 16.17 -4.68 42.02
C GLU A 134 16.15 -6.16 41.63
N HIS A 135 17.33 -6.69 41.30
CA HIS A 135 17.51 -8.13 41.20
C HIS A 135 17.37 -8.68 42.61
N GLU A 136 16.18 -9.20 42.94
CA GLU A 136 16.08 -10.18 44.02
C GLU A 136 16.97 -11.36 43.60
N ASP A 137 18.15 -11.45 44.21
CA ASP A 137 19.00 -12.62 44.17
C ASP A 137 18.19 -13.79 44.73
N THR A 138 17.51 -14.54 43.87
CA THR A 138 16.94 -15.83 44.23
C THR A 138 18.10 -16.82 44.29
N ASP A 139 18.68 -16.97 45.48
CA ASP A 139 19.50 -18.13 45.83
C ASP A 139 18.61 -19.38 45.86
N TYR A 140 18.62 -20.18 44.78
CA TYR A 140 18.31 -21.62 44.79
C TYR A 140 19.00 -22.36 43.63
#